data_AF-A0A7J9ZEI5-F1
#
_entry.id   AF-A0A7J9ZEI5-F1
#
_cell.length_a   1.000
_cell.length_b   1.000
_cell.length_c   1.000
_cell.angle_alpha   90.00
_cell.angle_beta   90.00
_cell.angle_gamma   90.00
#
_symmetry.space_group_name_H-M   'P 1'
#
loop_
_entity.id
_entity.type
_entity.pdbx_description
1 polymer ?
#
loop_
_entity_poly.entity_id
_entity_poly.type
_entity_poly.pdbx_seq_one_letter_code
_entity_poly.pdbx_strand_id
1 'polypeptide(L)'
;MMVDPQEARSALGDVGARQHDTHEQLAFAQPPWWQGVLVVAGYFLVAAGGEFAPAVRLVMTVTGFALIGMGLVVAAVTTRRTAVRGPRRYWTVPRVLVVVVAVVAMIVINLFARQLAFEVTDGGLVSVLAAVPSTLVLVVLMAWLYRGYYAHRAAVGSRRH
;
A
#
# COMPACT_ATOMS: atom_id res chain seq x y z
N MET A 1 -27.04 32.64 -29.86
CA MET A 1 -27.45 31.22 -29.84
C MET A 1 -27.94 30.90 -28.44
N MET A 2 -29.25 30.67 -28.26
CA MET A 2 -29.79 30.10 -27.03
C MET A 2 -29.61 28.59 -27.14
N VAL A 3 -28.83 28.00 -26.23
CA VAL A 3 -28.71 26.55 -26.12
C VAL A 3 -30.05 26.00 -25.63
N ASP A 4 -30.55 24.97 -26.30
CA ASP A 4 -31.82 24.35 -25.96
C ASP A 4 -31.73 23.70 -24.56
N PRO A 5 -32.62 24.04 -23.60
CA PRO A 5 -32.61 23.45 -22.27
C PRO A 5 -32.76 21.92 -22.28
N GLN A 6 -33.27 21.31 -23.36
CA GLN A 6 -33.28 19.84 -23.50
C GLN A 6 -31.88 19.27 -23.80
N GLU A 7 -31.06 19.94 -24.60
CA GLU A 7 -29.68 19.55 -24.89
C GLU A 7 -28.79 19.63 -23.64
N ALA A 8 -29.02 20.63 -22.79
CA ALA A 8 -28.29 20.74 -21.53
C ALA A 8 -28.59 19.58 -20.56
N ARG A 9 -29.82 19.05 -20.56
CA ARG A 9 -30.22 17.94 -19.68
C ARG A 9 -29.70 16.59 -20.16
N SER A 10 -29.67 16.33 -21.47
CA SER A 10 -29.10 15.11 -22.01
C SER A 10 -27.58 15.06 -21.81
N ALA A 11 -26.89 16.19 -22.00
CA ALA A 11 -25.46 16.30 -21.72
C ALA A 11 -25.14 16.02 -20.24
N LEU A 12 -25.96 16.50 -19.30
CA LEU A 12 -25.81 16.20 -17.87
C LEU A 12 -26.09 14.72 -17.54
N GLY A 13 -27.07 14.10 -18.20
CA GLY A 13 -27.36 12.66 -18.05
C GLY A 13 -26.20 11.78 -18.53
N ASP A 14 -25.61 12.12 -19.67
CA ASP A 14 -24.45 11.44 -20.23
C ASP A 14 -23.20 11.57 -19.33
N VAL A 15 -22.99 12.74 -18.73
CA VAL A 15 -21.91 12.95 -17.75
C VAL A 15 -22.14 12.10 -16.50
N GLY A 16 -23.38 12.03 -16.00
CA GLY A 16 -23.73 11.20 -14.85
C GLY A 16 -23.52 9.70 -15.10
N ALA A 17 -23.95 9.20 -16.27
CA ALA A 17 -23.74 7.81 -16.68
C ALA A 17 -22.25 7.46 -16.81
N ARG A 18 -21.46 8.35 -17.43
CA ARG A 18 -19.99 8.17 -17.54
C ARG A 18 -19.29 8.22 -16.18
N GLN A 19 -19.73 9.07 -15.26
CA GLN A 19 -19.21 9.10 -13.90
C GLN A 19 -19.51 7.79 -13.15
N HIS A 20 -20.71 7.23 -13.31
CA HIS A 20 -21.09 5.97 -12.67
C HIS A 20 -20.25 4.80 -13.17
N ASP A 21 -20.10 4.67 -14.49
CA ASP A 21 -19.29 3.62 -15.13
C ASP A 21 -17.79 3.78 -14.76
N THR A 22 -17.28 5.02 -14.69
CA THR A 22 -15.91 5.28 -14.23
C THR A 22 -15.72 4.91 -12.76
N HIS A 23 -16.71 5.14 -11.91
CA HIS A 23 -16.67 4.77 -10.49
C HIS A 23 -16.68 3.26 -10.29
N GLU A 24 -17.51 2.52 -11.04
CA GLU A 24 -17.53 1.05 -11.01
C GLU A 24 -16.22 0.44 -11.51
N GLN A 25 -15.67 0.98 -12.60
CA GLN A 25 -14.36 0.55 -13.13
C GLN A 25 -13.20 0.89 -12.17
N LEU A 26 -13.24 2.03 -11.47
CA LEU A 26 -12.26 2.40 -10.45
C LEU A 26 -12.40 1.54 -9.20
N ALA A 27 -13.61 1.18 -8.78
CA ALA A 27 -13.86 0.29 -7.65
C ALA A 27 -13.33 -1.12 -7.91
N PHE A 28 -13.52 -1.64 -9.13
CA PHE A 28 -12.94 -2.93 -9.56
C PHE A 28 -11.41 -2.91 -9.66
N ALA A 29 -10.81 -1.74 -9.85
CA ALA A 29 -9.36 -1.58 -9.98
C ALA A 29 -8.63 -1.34 -8.64
N GLN A 30 -9.36 -1.18 -7.52
CA GLN A 30 -8.73 -1.06 -6.21
C GLN A 30 -8.20 -2.42 -5.73
N PRO A 31 -7.00 -2.46 -5.14
CA PRO A 31 -6.47 -3.69 -4.60
C PRO A 31 -7.29 -4.00 -3.34
N PRO A 32 -7.62 -5.27 -3.10
CA PRO A 32 -8.40 -5.60 -1.92
C PRO A 32 -7.58 -5.25 -0.66
N TRP A 33 -8.25 -4.70 0.36
CA TRP A 33 -7.62 -4.24 1.61
C TRP A 33 -6.75 -5.32 2.28
N TRP A 34 -7.13 -6.60 2.16
CA TRP A 34 -6.39 -7.72 2.70
C TRP A 34 -4.99 -7.89 2.08
N GLN A 35 -4.76 -7.38 0.86
CA GLN A 35 -3.43 -7.39 0.24
C GLN A 35 -2.43 -6.55 1.04
N GLY A 36 -2.85 -5.36 1.51
CA GLY A 36 -2.04 -4.53 2.40
C GLY A 36 -1.76 -5.25 3.73
N VAL A 37 -2.76 -5.96 4.26
CA VAL A 37 -2.63 -6.75 5.49
C VAL A 37 -1.57 -7.84 5.36
N LEU A 38 -1.51 -8.56 4.23
CA LEU A 38 -0.49 -9.59 4.01
C LEU A 38 0.93 -9.02 4.06
N VAL A 39 1.17 -7.87 3.41
CA VAL A 39 2.49 -7.23 3.39
C VAL A 39 2.87 -6.72 4.78
N VAL A 40 1.91 -6.08 5.48
CA VAL A 40 2.12 -5.53 6.83
C VAL A 40 2.37 -6.63 7.84
N ALA A 41 1.55 -7.68 7.84
CA ALA A 41 1.71 -8.84 8.72
C ALA A 41 3.03 -9.59 8.45
N GLY A 42 3.39 -9.73 7.17
CA GLY A 42 4.65 -10.35 6.78
C GLY A 42 5.86 -9.57 7.26
N TYR A 43 5.87 -8.24 7.10
CA TYR A 43 6.92 -7.38 7.64
C TYR A 43 7.00 -7.46 9.16
N PHE A 44 5.85 -7.39 9.84
CA PHE A 44 5.79 -7.49 11.30
C PHE A 44 6.41 -8.79 11.81
N LEU A 45 6.11 -9.93 11.19
CA LEU A 45 6.69 -11.22 11.56
C LEU A 45 8.22 -11.25 11.41
N VAL A 46 8.76 -10.70 10.32
CA VAL A 46 10.22 -10.61 10.12
C VAL A 46 10.85 -9.72 11.18
N ALA A 47 10.26 -8.55 11.44
CA ALA A 47 10.78 -7.58 12.40
C ALA A 47 10.71 -8.07 13.87
N ALA A 48 9.62 -8.77 14.21
CA ALA A 48 9.36 -9.29 15.55
C ALA A 48 10.20 -10.53 15.89
N GLY A 49 10.72 -11.26 14.90
CA GLY A 49 11.46 -12.51 15.10
C GLY A 49 12.86 -12.37 15.70
N GLY A 50 13.38 -11.15 15.91
CA GLY A 50 14.80 -10.89 16.18
C GLY A 50 15.36 -11.58 17.43
N GLU A 51 14.67 -11.45 18.56
CA GLU A 51 15.10 -11.96 19.87
C GLU A 51 14.57 -13.37 20.20
N PHE A 52 13.87 -14.01 19.26
CA PHE A 52 13.40 -15.38 19.46
C PHE A 52 14.50 -16.41 19.19
N ALA A 53 14.32 -17.62 19.75
CA ALA A 53 15.21 -18.75 19.49
C ALA A 53 15.40 -18.98 17.97
N PRO A 54 16.57 -19.45 17.50
CA PRO A 54 16.89 -19.54 16.07
C PRO A 54 15.85 -20.27 15.22
N ALA A 55 15.27 -21.35 15.75
CA ALA A 55 14.21 -22.10 15.07
C ALA A 55 12.93 -21.27 14.89
N VAL A 56 12.50 -20.55 15.93
CA VAL A 56 11.32 -19.67 15.89
C VAL A 56 11.58 -18.47 14.97
N ARG A 57 12.75 -17.85 15.07
CA ARG A 57 13.16 -16.75 14.17
C ARG A 57 13.13 -17.17 12.71
N LEU A 58 13.63 -18.36 12.39
CA LEU A 58 13.61 -18.91 11.03
C LEU A 58 12.17 -19.07 10.53
N VAL A 59 11.30 -19.70 11.32
CA VAL A 59 9.88 -19.90 10.98
C VAL A 59 9.17 -18.56 10.77
N MET A 60 9.36 -17.59 11.66
CA MET A 60 8.76 -16.26 11.54
C MET A 60 9.27 -15.52 10.29
N THR A 61 10.55 -15.63 9.99
CA THR A 61 11.17 -14.98 8.82
C THR A 61 10.66 -15.59 7.52
N VAL A 62 10.65 -16.92 7.41
CA VAL A 62 10.13 -17.63 6.23
C VAL A 62 8.64 -17.32 6.03
N THR A 63 7.85 -17.39 7.09
CA THR A 63 6.41 -17.08 7.03
C THR A 63 6.19 -15.61 6.64
N GLY A 64 6.96 -14.70 7.21
CA GLY A 64 6.86 -13.27 6.91
C GLY A 64 7.18 -12.96 5.46
N PHE A 65 8.26 -13.54 4.91
CA PHE A 65 8.57 -13.42 3.49
C PHE A 65 7.53 -14.09 2.59
N ALA A 66 6.95 -15.22 2.99
CA ALA A 66 5.87 -15.87 2.25
C ALA A 66 4.62 -14.98 2.15
N LEU A 67 4.23 -14.30 3.23
CA LEU A 67 3.10 -13.36 3.24
C LEU A 67 3.38 -12.13 2.37
N ILE A 68 4.59 -11.56 2.45
CA ILE A 68 5.01 -10.45 1.57
C ILE A 68 4.95 -10.90 0.11
N GLY A 69 5.52 -12.07 -0.20
CA GLY A 69 5.51 -12.66 -1.54
C GLY A 69 4.08 -12.86 -2.06
N MET A 70 3.19 -13.41 -1.26
CA MET A 70 1.78 -13.60 -1.61
C MET A 70 1.08 -12.27 -1.88
N GLY A 71 1.30 -11.25 -1.03
CA GLY A 71 0.78 -9.90 -1.24
C GLY A 71 1.27 -9.28 -2.56
N LEU A 72 2.54 -9.46 -2.90
CA LEU A 72 3.13 -8.99 -4.16
C LEU A 72 2.61 -9.75 -5.39
N VAL A 73 2.45 -11.07 -5.29
CA VAL A 73 1.88 -11.90 -6.37
C VAL A 73 0.44 -11.49 -6.65
N VAL A 74 -0.37 -11.29 -5.61
CA VAL A 74 -1.74 -10.80 -5.74
C VAL A 74 -1.76 -9.43 -6.42
N ALA A 75 -0.87 -8.50 -6.01
CA ALA A 75 -0.71 -7.20 -6.65
C ALA A 75 -0.40 -7.31 -8.15
N ALA A 76 0.51 -8.22 -8.51
CA ALA A 76 0.93 -8.45 -9.88
C ALA A 76 -0.20 -9.08 -10.72
N VAL A 77 -0.97 -10.00 -10.14
CA VAL A 77 -2.11 -10.64 -10.83
C VAL A 77 -3.25 -9.65 -11.03
N THR A 78 -3.61 -8.85 -10.02
CA THR A 78 -4.67 -7.84 -10.13
C THR A 78 -4.31 -6.76 -11.15
N THR A 79 -3.05 -6.31 -11.17
CA THR A 79 -2.57 -5.33 -12.17
C THR A 79 -2.53 -5.90 -13.59
N ARG A 80 -2.25 -7.19 -13.79
CA ARG A 80 -2.33 -7.85 -15.12
C ARG A 80 -3.77 -8.03 -15.61
N ARG A 81 -4.67 -8.50 -14.75
CA ARG A 81 -6.07 -8.79 -15.11
C ARG A 81 -6.88 -7.55 -15.45
N THR A 82 -6.54 -6.41 -14.86
CA THR A 82 -7.28 -5.17 -15.10
C THR A 82 -6.95 -4.52 -16.45
N ALA A 83 -6.03 -5.03 -17.27
CA ALA A 83 -5.54 -4.41 -18.52
C ALA A 83 -5.04 -2.95 -18.38
N VAL A 84 -5.05 -2.40 -17.16
CA VAL A 84 -4.58 -1.06 -16.83
C VAL A 84 -3.07 -1.11 -16.77
N ARG A 85 -2.42 -0.82 -17.90
CA ARG A 85 -1.00 -0.45 -17.93
C ARG A 85 -0.80 0.69 -16.93
N GLY A 86 -0.32 0.35 -15.73
CA GLY A 86 -0.02 1.32 -14.69
C GLY A 86 0.86 2.43 -15.29
N PRO A 87 0.62 3.71 -14.96
CA PRO A 87 1.41 4.78 -15.51
C PRO A 87 2.88 4.54 -15.15
N ARG A 88 3.70 4.17 -16.15
CA ARG A 88 5.17 4.07 -16.04
C ARG A 88 5.79 5.33 -15.41
N ARG A 89 5.05 6.45 -15.49
CA ARG A 89 5.37 7.77 -14.93
C ARG A 89 5.03 7.96 -13.44
N TYR A 90 4.41 7.00 -12.77
CA TYR A 90 4.08 7.11 -11.34
C TYR A 90 5.34 7.11 -10.46
N TRP A 91 6.32 6.31 -10.82
CA TRP A 91 7.59 6.19 -10.10
C TRP A 91 8.54 7.30 -10.54
N THR A 92 8.43 8.45 -9.88
CA THR A 92 9.37 9.57 -10.04
C THR A 92 10.51 9.47 -9.03
N VAL A 93 11.67 10.04 -9.34
CA VAL A 93 12.84 10.07 -8.44
C VAL A 93 12.48 10.55 -7.02
N PRO A 94 11.69 11.64 -6.84
CA PRO A 94 11.29 12.07 -5.49
C PRO A 94 10.48 11.03 -4.72
N ARG A 95 9.59 10.28 -5.37
CA ARG A 95 8.82 9.22 -4.69
C ARG A 95 9.69 8.04 -4.30
N VAL A 96 10.65 7.67 -5.15
CA VAL A 96 11.64 6.65 -4.81
C VAL A 96 12.45 7.09 -3.59
N LEU A 97 12.89 8.34 -3.54
CA LEU A 97 13.57 8.90 -2.36
C LEU A 97 12.69 8.85 -1.11
N VAL A 98 11.40 9.20 -1.19
CA VAL A 98 10.46 9.08 -0.06
C VAL A 98 10.37 7.64 0.43
N VAL A 99 10.28 6.64 -0.46
CA VAL A 99 10.25 5.22 -0.08
C VAL A 99 11.56 4.82 0.59
N VAL A 100 12.71 5.21 0.04
CA VAL A 100 14.02 4.91 0.62
C VAL A 100 14.15 5.53 2.02
N VAL A 101 13.80 6.81 2.17
CA VAL A 101 13.81 7.50 3.48
C VAL A 101 12.86 6.83 4.46
N ALA A 102 11.67 6.42 4.02
CA ALA A 102 10.72 5.71 4.87
C ALA A 102 11.26 4.35 5.33
N VAL A 103 11.92 3.60 4.45
CA VAL A 103 12.55 2.32 4.81
C VAL A 103 13.68 2.53 5.82
N VAL A 104 14.54 3.53 5.61
CA VAL A 104 15.60 3.88 6.57
C VAL A 104 14.98 4.29 7.91
N ALA A 105 13.93 5.12 7.89
CA ALA A 105 13.21 5.53 9.10
C ALA A 105 12.60 4.33 9.84
N MET A 106 12.02 3.36 9.12
CA MET A 106 11.48 2.13 9.73
C MET A 106 12.56 1.34 10.47
N ILE A 107 13.75 1.21 9.89
CA ILE A 107 14.88 0.53 10.52
C ILE A 107 15.32 1.28 11.78
N VAL A 108 15.53 2.60 11.68
CA VAL A 108 15.95 3.44 12.81
C VAL A 108 14.92 3.40 13.94
N ILE A 109 13.63 3.51 13.61
CA ILE A 109 12.53 3.43 14.57
C ILE A 109 12.50 2.07 15.25
N ASN A 110 12.70 0.98 14.51
CA ASN A 110 12.74 -0.36 15.11
C ASN A 110 13.90 -0.49 16.10
N LEU A 111 15.10 -0.06 15.72
CA LEU A 111 16.28 -0.10 16.59
C LEU A 111 16.10 0.74 17.85
N PHE A 112 15.58 1.97 17.70
CA PHE A 112 15.32 2.85 18.83
C PHE A 112 14.22 2.30 19.75
N ALA A 113 13.14 1.78 19.17
CA ALA A 113 12.07 1.14 19.94
C ALA A 113 12.55 -0.13 20.66
N ARG A 114 13.50 -0.89 20.09
CA ARG A 114 14.14 -2.01 20.79
C ARG A 114 14.91 -1.53 22.00
N GLN A 115 15.73 -0.49 21.85
CA GLN A 115 16.51 0.07 22.96
C GLN A 115 15.60 0.50 24.12
N LEU A 116 14.51 1.21 23.81
CA LEU A 116 13.52 1.60 24.83
C LEU A 116 12.78 0.40 25.42
N ALA A 117 12.41 -0.59 24.61
CA ALA A 117 11.67 -1.75 25.08
C ALA A 117 12.50 -2.64 26.01
N PHE A 118 13.83 -2.70 25.86
CA PHE A 118 14.72 -3.39 26.80
C PHE A 118 14.65 -2.83 28.23
N GLU A 119 14.25 -1.57 28.41
CA GLU A 119 14.10 -0.96 29.74
C GLU A 119 12.80 -1.41 30.44
N VAL A 120 11.83 -1.95 29.69
CA VAL A 120 10.45 -2.17 30.15
C VAL A 120 10.01 -3.63 30.05
N THR A 121 10.65 -4.44 29.21
CA THR A 121 10.30 -5.86 29.03
C THR A 121 11.52 -6.71 28.69
N ASP A 122 11.44 -8.01 28.97
CA ASP A 122 12.51 -8.97 28.75
C ASP A 122 12.26 -9.90 27.55
N GLY A 123 13.36 -10.31 26.91
CA GLY A 123 13.38 -11.40 25.93
C GLY A 123 12.60 -11.13 24.64
N GLY A 124 11.89 -12.16 24.15
CA GLY A 124 11.23 -12.13 22.84
C GLY A 124 10.20 -11.00 22.65
N LEU A 125 9.62 -10.48 23.74
CA LEU A 125 8.64 -9.39 23.70
C LEU A 125 9.25 -8.06 23.27
N VAL A 126 10.54 -7.84 23.52
CA VAL A 126 11.27 -6.62 23.09
C VAL A 126 11.16 -6.44 21.57
N SER A 127 11.43 -7.51 20.81
CA SER A 127 11.34 -7.46 19.35
C SER A 127 9.91 -7.24 18.86
N VAL A 128 8.92 -7.82 19.54
CA VAL A 128 7.51 -7.68 19.19
C VAL A 128 7.07 -6.22 19.37
N LEU A 129 7.35 -5.63 20.54
CA LEU A 129 6.99 -4.24 20.83
C LEU A 129 7.73 -3.28 19.90
N ALA A 130 9.01 -3.52 19.65
CA ALA A 130 9.79 -2.66 18.75
C ALA A 130 9.38 -2.75 17.28
N ALA A 131 8.77 -3.87 16.86
CA ALA A 131 8.23 -4.01 15.52
C ALA A 131 7.00 -3.11 15.30
N VAL A 132 6.20 -2.83 16.33
CA VAL A 132 4.92 -2.09 16.21
C VAL A 132 5.12 -0.71 15.57
N PRO A 133 5.97 0.20 16.09
CA PRO A 133 6.12 1.54 15.51
C PRO A 133 6.60 1.51 14.06
N SER A 134 7.57 0.65 13.73
CA SER A 134 8.07 0.51 12.35
C SER A 134 7.00 -0.06 11.40
N THR A 135 6.11 -0.92 11.90
CA THR A 135 4.99 -1.49 11.14
C THR A 135 3.91 -0.44 10.88
N LEU A 136 3.64 0.45 11.84
CA LEU A 136 2.73 1.58 11.63
C LEU A 136 3.23 2.52 10.52
N VAL A 137 4.54 2.79 10.48
CA VAL A 137 5.14 3.56 9.37
C VAL A 137 4.94 2.87 8.02
N LEU A 138 5.08 1.54 7.97
CA LEU A 138 4.78 0.77 6.75
C LEU A 138 3.31 0.90 6.32
N VAL A 139 2.37 0.83 7.26
CA VAL A 139 0.94 1.02 6.98
C VAL A 139 0.68 2.40 6.38
N VAL A 140 1.26 3.45 6.96
CA VAL A 140 1.14 4.82 6.46
C VAL A 140 1.77 4.96 5.07
N LEU A 141 2.95 4.38 4.86
CA LEU A 141 3.63 4.38 3.57
C LEU A 141 2.81 3.66 2.49
N MET A 142 2.24 2.49 2.82
CA MET A 142 1.35 1.74 1.94
C MET A 142 0.11 2.58 1.60
N ALA A 143 -0.56 3.17 2.59
CA ALA A 143 -1.72 4.02 2.37
C ALA A 143 -1.39 5.22 1.48
N TRP A 144 -0.24 5.86 1.68
CA TRP A 144 0.24 6.96 0.85
C TRP A 144 0.54 6.52 -0.59
N LEU A 145 1.23 5.38 -0.77
CA LEU A 145 1.53 4.82 -2.09
C LEU A 145 0.24 4.43 -2.84
N TYR A 146 -0.72 3.83 -2.15
CA TYR A 146 -2.02 3.50 -2.72
C TYR A 146 -2.77 4.77 -3.13
N ARG A 147 -2.92 5.73 -2.21
CA ARG A 147 -3.62 7.00 -2.50
C ARG A 147 -3.00 7.74 -3.67
N GLY A 148 -1.66 7.83 -3.72
CA GLY A 148 -0.94 8.47 -4.81
C GLY A 148 -1.17 7.76 -6.15
N TYR A 149 -1.14 6.42 -6.16
CA TYR A 149 -1.28 5.62 -7.38
C TYR A 149 -2.68 5.74 -7.97
N TYR A 150 -3.72 5.71 -7.12
CA TYR A 150 -5.11 5.84 -7.55
C TYR A 150 -5.50 7.28 -7.88
N ALA A 151 -5.03 8.28 -7.13
CA ALA A 151 -5.26 9.68 -7.48
C ALA A 151 -4.63 10.05 -8.83
N HIS A 152 -3.44 9.52 -9.12
CA HIS A 152 -2.81 9.73 -10.43
C HIS A 152 -3.57 9.02 -11.56
N ARG A 153 -4.17 7.84 -11.29
CA ARG A 153 -5.02 7.14 -12.26
C ARG A 153 -6.29 7.92 -12.61
N ALA A 154 -6.98 8.48 -11.60
CA ALA A 154 -8.17 9.31 -11.83
C ALA A 154 -7.86 10.55 -12.70
N ALA A 155 -6.71 11.18 -12.48
CA ALA A 155 -6.29 12.37 -13.24
C ALA A 155 -5.83 12.10 -14.69
N VAL A 156 -5.43 10.87 -15.01
CA VAL A 156 -5.03 10.48 -16.38
C VAL A 156 -6.23 10.01 -17.20
N GLY A 157 -7.22 9.36 -16.56
CA GLY A 157 -8.48 8.99 -17.21
C GLY A 157 -9.28 10.20 -17.71
N SER A 158 -9.27 11.31 -16.97
CA SER A 158 -10.01 12.52 -17.33
C SER A 158 -9.44 13.33 -18.50
N ARG A 159 -8.23 13.03 -18.99
CA ARG A 159 -7.60 13.76 -20.11
C ARG A 159 -7.73 13.08 -21.47
N ARG A 160 -8.28 11.87 -21.51
CA ARG A 160 -8.42 11.07 -22.75
C ARG A 160 -9.83 11.12 -23.34
N HIS A 161 -10.74 11.86 -22.71
CA HIS A 161 -12.11 12.10 -23.13
C HIS A 161 -12.35 13.60 -23.15
#